data_AF-A0A9E8SCP5-F1
#
_entry.id   AF-A0A9E8SCP5-F1
#
_cell.length_a   1.000
_cell.length_b   1.000
_cell.length_c   1.000
_cell.angle_alpha   90.00
_cell.angle_beta   90.00
_cell.angle_gamma   90.00
#
_symmetry.space_group_name_H-M   'P 1'
#
loop_
_entity.id
_entity.type
_entity.pdbx_description
1 polymer ?
#
loop_
_entity_poly.entity_id
_entity_poly.type
_entity_poly.pdbx_seq_one_letter_code
_entity_poly.pdbx_strand_id
1 'polypeptide(L)'
;MTTPSPFQVYNASAGSGKTFTLVKEYLKVLFSASTQYQFKHILAITFTNKAVAEMKARILDMLKAFSEVEIRKNLTPCFLPWPKN
;
A
#
# COMPACT_ATOMS: atom_id res chain seq x y z
N MET A 1 -20.49 0.02 23.58
CA MET A 1 -19.95 0.80 22.44
C MET A 1 -18.44 0.62 22.46
N THR A 2 -17.86 -0.14 21.54
CA THR A 2 -16.40 -0.35 21.48
C THR A 2 -15.78 0.81 20.71
N THR A 3 -15.06 1.69 21.40
CA THR A 3 -14.26 2.73 20.74
C THR A 3 -13.17 2.04 19.91
N PRO A 4 -13.00 2.39 18.62
CA PRO A 4 -11.91 1.84 17.83
C PRO A 4 -10.58 2.27 18.42
N SER A 5 -9.65 1.33 18.56
CA SER A 5 -8.28 1.60 18.99
C SER A 5 -7.66 2.67 18.08
N PRO A 6 -6.92 3.66 18.63
CA PRO A 6 -6.22 4.66 17.82
C PRO A 6 -5.10 4.06 16.97
N PHE A 7 -4.72 2.80 17.23
CA PHE A 7 -3.69 2.07 16.51
C PHE A 7 -4.23 0.78 15.90
N GLN A 8 -3.81 0.50 14.66
CA GLN A 8 -4.01 -0.78 14.00
C GLN A 8 -2.67 -1.52 13.92
N VAL A 9 -2.57 -2.64 14.61
CA VAL A 9 -1.34 -3.45 14.67
C VAL A 9 -1.44 -4.60 13.69
N TYR A 10 -0.43 -4.74 12.82
CA TYR A 10 -0.34 -5.83 11.85
C TYR A 10 0.78 -6.80 12.25
N ASN A 11 0.40 -8.02 12.65
CA ASN A 11 1.34 -9.11 12.89
C ASN A 11 1.71 -9.79 11.58
N ALA A 12 3.00 -9.98 11.31
CA ALA A 12 3.41 -10.49 10.00
C ALA A 12 4.77 -11.22 9.99
N SER A 13 4.72 -12.52 9.69
CA SER A 13 5.87 -13.43 9.61
C SER A 13 6.76 -13.16 8.40
N ALA A 14 7.95 -13.78 8.35
CA ALA A 14 8.79 -13.77 7.14
C ALA A 14 7.99 -14.29 5.92
N GLY A 15 8.18 -13.65 4.76
CA GLY A 15 7.47 -14.04 3.52
C GLY A 15 5.97 -13.69 3.45
N SER A 16 5.35 -13.15 4.51
CA SER A 16 3.90 -12.93 4.56
C SER A 16 3.41 -11.69 3.78
N GLY A 17 4.23 -11.09 2.93
CA GLY A 17 3.86 -9.89 2.17
C GLY A 17 3.75 -8.58 2.98
N LYS A 18 4.44 -8.45 4.13
CA LYS A 18 4.46 -7.24 4.99
C LYS A 18 4.45 -5.91 4.24
N THR A 19 5.45 -5.72 3.39
CA THR A 19 5.64 -4.48 2.64
C THR A 19 4.48 -4.21 1.69
N PHE A 20 3.92 -5.26 1.10
CA PHE A 20 2.76 -5.15 0.22
C PHE A 20 1.52 -4.69 0.98
N THR A 21 1.26 -5.26 2.16
CA THR A 21 0.17 -4.82 3.04
C THR A 21 0.30 -3.35 3.39
N LEU A 22 1.50 -2.88 3.77
CA LEU A 22 1.74 -1.47 4.08
C LEU A 22 1.49 -0.54 2.88
N VAL A 23 1.94 -0.93 1.68
CA VAL A 23 1.68 -0.17 0.44
C VAL A 23 0.16 -0.09 0.17
N LYS A 24 -0.56 -1.19 0.34
CA LYS A 24 -2.02 -1.24 0.18
C LYS A 24 -2.72 -0.31 1.17
N GLU A 25 -2.34 -0.34 2.45
CA GLU A 25 -2.93 0.55 3.45
C GLU A 25 -2.58 2.02 3.18
N TYR A 26 -1.36 2.32 2.73
CA TYR A 26 -0.98 3.66 2.31
C TYR A 26 -1.91 4.18 1.20
N LEU A 27 -2.13 3.37 0.15
CA LEU A 27 -3.00 3.74 -0.97
C LEU A 27 -4.46 3.88 -0.56
N LYS A 28 -4.96 3.06 0.36
CA LYS A 28 -6.32 3.24 0.91
C LYS A 28 -6.47 4.59 1.60
N VAL A 29 -5.51 4.97 2.44
CA VAL A 29 -5.52 6.27 3.12
C VAL A 29 -5.46 7.40 2.08
N LEU A 30 -4.57 7.26 1.08
CA LEU A 30 -4.44 8.22 0.00
C LEU A 30 -5.75 8.44 -0.78
N PHE A 31 -6.45 7.36 -1.15
CA PHE A 31 -7.70 7.44 -1.91
C PHE A 31 -8.93 7.77 -1.05
N SER A 32 -8.87 7.59 0.27
CA SER A 32 -9.97 7.98 1.17
C SER A 32 -10.12 9.50 1.32
N ALA A 33 -9.15 10.28 0.85
CA ALA A 33 -9.13 11.71 1.05
C ALA A 33 -9.84 12.50 -0.05
N SER A 34 -10.45 13.61 0.37
CA SER A 34 -11.17 14.53 -0.50
C SER A 34 -10.27 15.52 -1.24
N THR A 35 -8.98 15.59 -0.89
CA THR A 35 -8.04 16.59 -1.44
C THR A 35 -6.89 15.95 -2.19
N GLN A 36 -6.48 16.58 -3.29
CA GLN A 36 -5.34 16.15 -4.11
C GLN A 36 -3.98 16.18 -3.38
N TYR A 37 -3.89 16.84 -2.23
CA TYR A 37 -2.65 17.02 -1.47
C TYR A 37 -2.53 16.12 -0.24
N GLN A 38 -3.45 15.18 -0.03
CA GLN A 38 -3.45 14.32 1.16
C GLN A 38 -2.13 13.57 1.36
N PHE A 39 -1.47 13.15 0.28
CA PHE A 39 -0.20 12.42 0.35
C PHE A 39 0.86 13.15 1.20
N LYS A 40 0.81 14.49 1.29
CA LYS A 40 1.72 15.32 2.10
C LYS A 40 1.52 15.14 3.60
N HIS A 41 0.36 14.64 4.03
CA HIS A 41 0.01 14.41 5.43
C HIS A 41 0.21 12.95 5.85
N ILE A 42 0.67 12.06 4.95
CA ILE A 42 0.91 10.65 5.26
C ILE A 42 2.40 10.45 5.51
N LEU A 43 2.76 10.05 6.73
CA LEU A 43 4.12 9.70 7.11
C LEU A 43 4.30 8.18 7.19
N ALA A 44 5.19 7.64 6.36
CA ALA A 44 5.62 6.25 6.42
C ALA A 44 7.07 6.17 6.88
N ILE A 45 7.35 5.33 7.87
CA ILE A 45 8.69 5.16 8.48
C ILE A 45 9.11 3.70 8.28
N THR A 46 10.38 3.48 7.93
CA THR A 46 10.95 2.13 7.82
C THR A 46 12.36 2.10 8.42
N PHE A 47 12.86 0.89 8.72
CA PHE A 47 14.15 0.73 9.39
C PHE A 47 15.37 1.07 8.52
N THR A 48 15.26 0.95 7.19
CA THR A 48 16.40 1.17 6.28
C THR A 48 16.00 2.03 5.09
N ASN A 49 16.95 2.81 4.56
CA ASN A 49 16.75 3.61 3.35
C ASN A 49 16.40 2.76 2.13
N LYS A 50 16.92 1.53 2.05
CA LYS A 50 16.58 0.59 0.98
C LYS A 50 15.09 0.22 1.02
N ALA A 51 14.55 -0.07 2.22
CA ALA A 51 13.13 -0.37 2.38
C ALA A 51 12.24 0.85 2.05
N VAL A 52 12.68 2.07 2.39
CA VAL A 52 12.00 3.31 1.95
C VAL A 52 11.93 3.38 0.42
N ALA A 53 13.06 3.18 -0.26
CA ALA A 53 13.14 3.25 -1.71
C ALA A 53 12.25 2.19 -2.39
N GLU A 54 12.29 0.95 -1.89
CA GLU A 54 11.44 -0.15 -2.40
C GLU A 54 9.95 0.13 -2.19
N MET A 55 9.55 0.63 -1.01
CA MET A 55 8.16 0.97 -0.73
C MET A 55 7.67 2.12 -1.62
N LYS A 56 8.49 3.17 -1.79
CA LYS A 56 8.19 4.30 -2.67
C LYS A 56 8.01 3.86 -4.12
N ALA A 57 8.92 3.05 -4.65
CA ALA A 57 8.84 2.53 -6.02
C ALA A 57 7.51 1.79 -6.23
N ARG A 58 7.16 0.87 -5.32
CA ARG A 58 5.89 0.12 -5.40
C ARG A 58 4.66 1.01 -5.39
N ILE A 59 4.63 2.06 -4.56
CA ILE A 59 3.52 3.02 -4.54
C ILE A 59 3.38 3.71 -5.90
N LEU A 60 4.49 4.20 -6.46
CA LEU A 60 4.48 4.90 -7.75
C LEU A 60 4.09 3.96 -8.90
N ASP A 61 4.61 2.73 -8.91
CA ASP A 61 4.26 1.72 -9.91
C ASP A 61 2.77 1.39 -9.85
N MET A 62 2.19 1.29 -8.66
CA MET A 62 0.75 1.06 -8.49
C MET A 62 -0.09 2.25 -8.95
N LEU A 63 0.31 3.48 -8.63
CA LEU A 63 -0.39 4.67 -9.09
C LEU A 63 -0.32 4.80 -10.62
N LYS A 64 0.83 4.50 -11.22
CA LYS A 64 1.00 4.46 -12.67
C LYS A 64 0.09 3.41 -13.28
N ALA A 65 0.12 2.18 -12.75
CA ALA A 65 -0.77 1.11 -13.18
C ALA A 65 -2.24 1.52 -13.08
N PHE A 66 -2.66 2.23 -12.03
CA PHE A 66 -4.02 2.73 -11.87
C PHE A 66 -4.43 3.83 -12.85
N SER A 67 -3.46 4.49 -13.49
CA SER A 67 -3.73 5.48 -14.53
C SER A 67 -3.87 4.88 -15.92
N GLU A 68 -3.51 3.61 -16.12
CA GLU A 68 -3.57 2.95 -17.42
C GLU A 68 -5.00 2.45 -17.75
N VAL A 69 -5.45 2.68 -18.99
CA VAL A 69 -6.83 2.40 -19.44
C VAL A 69 -7.18 0.90 -19.42
N GLU A 70 -6.18 0.02 -19.42
CA GLU A 70 -6.31 -1.43 -19.60
C GLU A 70 -6.48 -2.24 -18.30
N ILE A 71 -6.51 -1.60 -17.12
CA ILE A 71 -6.70 -2.31 -15.82
C ILE A 71 -7.98 -3.15 -15.81
N ARG A 72 -9.03 -2.70 -16.52
CA ARG A 72 -10.30 -3.42 -16.60
C ARG A 72 -10.18 -4.76 -17.33
N LYS A 73 -9.20 -4.93 -18.22
CA LYS A 73 -9.05 -6.14 -19.04
C LYS A 73 -8.12 -7.17 -18.41
N ASN A 74 -7.12 -6.72 -17.67
CA ASN A 74 -6.17 -7.60 -16.99
C ASN A 74 -5.99 -7.11 -15.54
N LEU A 75 -6.49 -7.88 -14.57
CA LEU A 75 -6.20 -7.66 -13.15
C LEU A 75 -4.69 -7.56 -12.99
N THR A 76 -4.21 -6.39 -12.61
CA THR A 76 -2.78 -6.18 -12.39
C THR A 76 -2.32 -7.11 -11.25
N PRO A 77 -1.10 -7.70 -11.32
CA PRO A 77 -0.65 -8.70 -10.35
C PRO A 77 -0.69 -8.26 -8.89
N CYS A 78 -0.78 -6.96 -8.63
CA CYS A 78 -0.97 -6.39 -7.31
C CYS A 78 -2.29 -6.76 -6.63
N PHE A 79 -3.31 -7.27 -7.33
CA PHE A 79 -4.51 -7.84 -6.71
C PHE A 79 -4.52 -9.37 -6.69
N LEU A 80 -3.49 -10.02 -7.22
CA LEU A 80 -3.38 -11.46 -7.12
C LEU A 80 -2.97 -11.82 -5.69
N PRO A 81 -3.69 -12.74 -5.01
CA PRO A 81 -3.15 -13.37 -3.82
C PRO A 81 -1.82 -14.02 -4.20
N TRP A 82 -0.84 -13.87 -3.32
CA TRP A 82 0.49 -14.48 -3.39
C TRP A 82 0.45 -15.84 -4.11
N PRO A 83 1.34 -16.14 -5.09
CA PRO A 83 1.45 -17.49 -5.62
C PRO A 83 1.82 -18.40 -4.45
N LYS A 84 0.83 -19.15 -3.97
CA LYS A 84 1.04 -20.17 -2.95
C LYS A 84 1.93 -21.23 -3.58
N ASN A 85 3.18 -21.26 -3.15
CA ASN A 85 3.95 -22.48 -3.17
C ASN A 85 3.41 -23.37 -2.05
#